data_AF-A0ABD3FFZ9-F1
#
_entry.id   AF-A0ABD3FFZ9-F1
#
_cell.length_a   1.000
_cell.length_b   1.000
_cell.length_c   1.000
_cell.angle_alpha   90.00
_cell.angle_beta   90.00
_cell.angle_gamma   90.00
#
_symmetry.space_group_name_H-M   'P 1'
#
loop_
_entity.id
_entity.type
_entity.pdbx_description
1 polymer ?
#
loop_
_entity_poly.entity_id
_entity_poly.type
_entity_poly.pdbx_seq_one_letter_code
_entity_poly.pdbx_strand_id
1 'polypeptide(L)'
;MEVEASDASVSIDDALQLEPTTTGERKFGLPFILNVPIRRSVRPSETVVVAPTTNSGKTGAKEAAKLTKEEKKRRRTCRHEGCHNYIVHKGLCCRHGGGKKCSQEGCNTSAKHRGLCWKHGGSVVCKKNGCDKKAKARGLCWAHGGGTKCRNAQCIKVAVSNGFCWAHGGGKRCGYNGCNKPAYERTSNFCEDHYEQLRHADYFEV
;
A
#
# COMPACT_ATOMS: atom_id res chain seq x y z
N MET A 1 -53.55 49.17 -4.02
CA MET A 1 -53.51 49.29 -5.49
C MET A 1 -52.05 49.30 -5.86
N GLU A 2 -51.49 48.11 -6.07
CA GLU A 2 -50.11 47.96 -6.53
C GLU A 2 -50.12 47.94 -8.06
N VAL A 3 -49.16 48.65 -8.63
CA VAL A 3 -49.03 48.99 -10.05
C VAL A 3 -48.18 47.96 -10.78
N GLU A 4 -48.41 47.91 -12.09
CA GLU A 4 -48.15 46.80 -13.01
C GLU A 4 -46.70 46.52 -13.42
N ALA A 5 -46.56 45.34 -14.02
CA ALA A 5 -45.41 44.74 -14.67
C ALA A 5 -44.88 45.51 -15.91
N SER A 6 -43.61 45.27 -16.24
CA SER A 6 -43.17 45.27 -17.64
C SER A 6 -41.96 44.34 -17.84
N ASP A 7 -42.17 43.41 -18.77
CA ASP A 7 -41.22 42.45 -19.34
C ASP A 7 -40.11 43.14 -20.15
N ALA A 8 -38.92 42.55 -20.15
CA ALA A 8 -37.93 42.76 -21.21
C ALA A 8 -37.15 41.45 -21.45
N SER A 9 -37.56 40.75 -22.51
CA SER A 9 -36.85 39.65 -23.14
C SER A 9 -35.83 40.19 -24.15
N VAL A 10 -34.62 39.62 -24.16
CA VAL A 10 -33.73 39.67 -25.33
C VAL A 10 -33.08 38.31 -25.52
N SER A 11 -33.43 37.67 -26.64
CA SER A 11 -32.77 36.51 -27.23
C SER A 11 -31.65 36.98 -28.14
N ILE A 12 -30.49 36.31 -28.13
CA ILE A 12 -29.62 36.21 -29.30
C ILE A 12 -28.86 34.88 -29.26
N ASP A 13 -29.04 34.10 -30.33
CA ASP A 13 -28.27 32.90 -30.67
C ASP A 13 -26.82 33.27 -31.00
N ASP A 14 -25.84 32.48 -30.52
CA ASP A 14 -24.56 32.35 -31.21
C ASP A 14 -24.02 30.93 -31.06
N ALA A 15 -24.02 30.23 -32.20
CA ALA A 15 -23.51 28.88 -32.36
C ALA A 15 -22.01 28.94 -32.64
N LEU A 16 -21.20 28.39 -31.75
CA LEU A 16 -19.86 27.94 -32.09
C LEU A 16 -19.63 26.51 -31.60
N GLN A 17 -19.65 25.63 -32.60
CA GLN A 17 -19.17 24.26 -32.57
C GLN A 17 -17.68 24.24 -32.18
N LEU A 18 -17.31 23.40 -31.22
CA LEU A 18 -15.96 22.82 -31.16
C LEU A 18 -16.08 21.32 -30.88
N GLU A 19 -15.54 20.58 -31.84
CA GLU A 19 -15.57 19.13 -32.05
C GLU A 19 -14.98 18.28 -30.89
N PRO A 20 -15.37 16.99 -30.79
CA PRO A 20 -14.80 16.04 -29.84
C PRO A 20 -13.39 15.59 -30.26
N THR A 21 -12.37 15.93 -29.47
CA THR A 21 -11.02 15.39 -29.68
C THR A 21 -10.97 13.93 -29.26
N THR A 22 -10.86 13.07 -30.27
CA THR A 22 -10.61 11.64 -30.15
C THR A 22 -9.16 11.35 -29.74
N THR A 23 -9.01 10.20 -29.09
CA THR A 23 -7.82 9.33 -29.10
C THR A 23 -6.54 9.78 -28.37
N GLY A 24 -6.23 9.06 -27.29
CA GLY A 24 -4.96 9.17 -26.58
C GLY A 24 -4.70 7.99 -25.66
N GLU A 25 -4.69 6.77 -26.20
CA GLU A 25 -4.20 5.57 -25.51
C GLU A 25 -2.75 5.80 -25.04
N ARG A 26 -2.55 6.12 -23.76
CA ARG A 26 -1.21 6.19 -23.17
C ARG A 26 -0.86 4.87 -22.51
N LYS A 27 -0.32 3.98 -23.32
CA LYS A 27 0.47 2.81 -22.94
C LYS A 27 1.69 3.29 -22.13
N PHE A 28 1.63 3.24 -20.80
CA PHE A 28 2.85 3.29 -19.99
C PHE A 28 3.46 1.91 -19.93
N GLY A 29 4.25 1.61 -20.97
CA GLY A 29 5.26 0.57 -20.92
C GLY A 29 6.24 0.87 -19.78
N LEU A 30 6.63 -0.18 -19.06
CA LEU A 30 7.75 -0.16 -18.13
C LEU A 30 9.04 -0.36 -18.95
N PRO A 31 9.92 0.64 -19.10
CA PRO A 31 11.27 0.37 -19.54
C PRO A 31 12.14 -0.12 -18.37
N PHE A 32 12.72 -1.28 -18.64
CA PHE A 32 13.78 -1.96 -17.91
C PHE A 32 15.03 -1.06 -17.75
N ILE A 33 15.62 -1.10 -16.55
CA ILE A 33 17.06 -1.13 -16.20
C ILE A 33 18.01 -0.15 -16.90
N LEU A 34 18.60 0.75 -16.11
CA LEU A 34 20.03 1.06 -16.23
C LEU A 34 20.79 0.67 -14.95
N ASN A 35 21.75 -0.23 -15.17
CA ASN A 35 22.91 -0.48 -14.33
C ASN A 35 23.59 0.84 -13.94
N VAL A 36 23.84 1.04 -12.66
CA VAL A 36 24.85 2.02 -12.20
C VAL A 36 25.91 1.25 -11.40
N PRO A 37 27.19 1.27 -11.83
CA PRO A 37 28.29 0.68 -11.10
C PRO A 37 28.75 1.65 -10.00
N ILE A 38 28.83 1.20 -8.75
CA ILE A 38 29.51 1.97 -7.68
C ILE A 38 30.69 1.14 -7.18
N ARG A 39 31.89 1.50 -7.65
CA ARG A 39 33.18 1.03 -7.13
C ARG A 39 33.60 1.89 -5.93
N ARG A 40 34.08 1.20 -4.88
CA ARG A 40 35.24 1.46 -3.97
C ARG A 40 35.32 2.84 -3.27
N SER A 41 35.78 3.01 -2.04
CA SER A 41 36.58 2.20 -1.10
C SER A 41 36.72 3.00 0.19
N VAL A 42 36.71 2.37 1.37
CA VAL A 42 37.54 2.77 2.53
C VAL A 42 37.86 1.52 3.36
N ARG A 43 39.15 1.26 3.63
CA ARG A 43 39.66 0.32 4.64
C ARG A 43 39.73 1.05 5.99
N PRO A 44 39.74 0.34 7.13
CA PRO A 44 41.05 0.23 7.79
C PRO A 44 41.34 -1.09 8.52
N SER A 45 42.65 -1.30 8.64
CA SER A 45 43.45 -1.94 9.68
C SER A 45 43.20 -3.39 10.12
N GLU A 46 44.25 -4.15 9.89
CA GLU A 46 44.59 -5.51 10.26
C GLU A 46 44.50 -5.80 11.76
N THR A 47 43.92 -6.95 12.11
CA THR A 47 44.37 -7.79 13.22
C THR A 47 44.29 -9.24 12.77
N VAL A 48 45.45 -9.88 12.69
CA VAL A 48 45.63 -11.28 12.31
C VAL A 48 45.31 -12.15 13.52
N VAL A 49 44.24 -12.94 13.44
CA VAL A 49 43.99 -14.08 14.33
C VAL A 49 43.92 -15.34 13.47
N VAL A 50 44.93 -16.19 13.61
CA VAL A 50 45.02 -17.50 12.98
C VAL A 50 44.24 -18.49 13.85
N ALA A 51 43.21 -19.14 13.28
CA ALA A 51 42.49 -20.25 13.89
C ALA A 51 42.31 -21.38 12.85
N PRO A 52 42.34 -22.66 13.29
CA PRO A 52 42.63 -23.80 12.43
C PRO A 52 41.47 -24.18 11.51
N THR A 53 41.83 -24.58 10.29
CA THR A 53 40.94 -25.05 9.24
C THR A 53 40.43 -26.45 9.54
N THR A 54 39.14 -26.59 9.85
CA THR A 54 38.41 -27.85 9.65
C THR A 54 37.74 -27.82 8.28
N ASN A 55 38.19 -28.76 7.45
CA ASN A 55 37.76 -28.93 6.08
C ASN A 55 36.32 -29.46 6.06
N SER A 56 35.39 -28.71 5.49
CA SER A 56 34.06 -29.20 5.14
C SER A 56 33.77 -28.76 3.71
N GLY A 57 34.01 -29.70 2.80
CA GLY A 57 33.82 -29.52 1.38
C GLY A 57 32.42 -29.04 1.03
N LYS A 58 32.34 -28.06 0.14
CA LYS A 58 31.19 -27.90 -0.76
C LYS A 58 31.72 -27.69 -2.17
N THR A 59 31.80 -28.83 -2.83
CA THR A 59 31.86 -29.01 -4.27
C THR A 59 30.85 -28.12 -5.00
N GLY A 60 31.32 -27.51 -6.10
CA GLY A 60 30.51 -27.27 -7.29
C GLY A 60 29.66 -26.01 -7.29
N ALA A 61 30.23 -24.93 -7.84
CA ALA A 61 29.42 -23.93 -8.53
C ALA A 61 28.70 -24.63 -9.69
N LYS A 62 27.44 -25.02 -9.49
CA LYS A 62 26.61 -25.52 -10.59
C LYS A 62 26.20 -24.35 -11.47
N GLU A 63 26.62 -24.43 -12.73
CA GLU A 63 26.14 -23.62 -13.84
C GLU A 63 24.61 -23.53 -13.79
N ALA A 64 24.08 -22.32 -13.59
CA ALA A 64 22.66 -22.12 -13.36
C ALA A 64 21.89 -22.28 -14.69
N ALA A 65 21.40 -23.49 -14.96
CA ALA A 65 20.55 -23.77 -16.11
C ALA A 65 19.40 -22.75 -16.21
N LYS A 66 19.27 -22.12 -17.38
CA LYS A 66 18.32 -21.03 -17.63
C LYS A 66 16.89 -21.57 -17.71
N LEU A 67 16.19 -21.59 -16.58
CA LEU A 67 14.78 -22.04 -16.52
C LEU A 67 13.84 -21.13 -17.32
N THR A 68 12.84 -21.74 -17.97
CA THR A 68 11.76 -21.05 -18.69
C THR A 68 10.89 -20.21 -17.74
N LYS A 69 10.11 -19.27 -18.28
CA LYS A 69 9.23 -18.38 -17.49
C LYS A 69 8.15 -19.19 -16.77
N GLU A 70 7.65 -20.23 -17.42
CA GLU A 70 6.62 -21.16 -16.99
C GLU A 70 7.15 -22.04 -15.85
N GLU A 71 8.35 -22.58 -15.98
CA GLU A 71 9.06 -23.32 -14.92
C GLU A 71 9.22 -22.45 -13.67
N LYS A 72 9.69 -21.21 -13.84
CA LYS A 72 9.82 -20.24 -12.75
C LYS A 72 8.47 -19.92 -12.12
N LYS A 73 7.38 -19.87 -12.88
CA LYS A 73 6.02 -19.67 -12.35
C LYS A 73 5.61 -20.89 -11.52
N ARG A 74 5.70 -22.10 -12.05
CA ARG A 74 5.35 -23.36 -11.35
C ARG A 74 6.09 -23.52 -10.03
N ARG A 75 7.41 -23.28 -10.00
CA ARG A 75 8.25 -23.34 -8.79
C ARG A 75 7.87 -22.31 -7.71
N ARG A 76 7.11 -21.29 -8.07
CA ARG A 76 6.69 -20.19 -7.21
C ARG A 76 5.21 -20.28 -6.82
N THR A 77 4.46 -21.23 -7.39
CA THR A 77 3.04 -21.47 -7.13
C THR A 77 2.85 -22.55 -6.08
N CYS A 78 1.88 -22.36 -5.20
CA CYS A 78 1.51 -23.27 -4.13
C CYS A 78 1.26 -24.70 -4.66
N ARG A 79 1.82 -25.70 -3.96
CA ARG A 79 1.68 -27.12 -4.32
C ARG A 79 0.26 -27.66 -4.17
N HIS A 80 -0.56 -27.04 -3.33
CA HIS A 80 -1.96 -27.42 -3.17
C HIS A 80 -2.71 -27.35 -4.51
N GLU A 81 -3.46 -28.40 -4.83
CA GLU A 81 -4.20 -28.52 -6.08
C GLU A 81 -5.14 -27.33 -6.29
N GLY A 82 -5.19 -26.82 -7.52
CA GLY A 82 -5.98 -25.64 -7.90
C GLY A 82 -5.50 -24.31 -7.27
N CYS A 83 -4.42 -24.29 -6.49
CA CYS A 83 -3.98 -23.08 -5.82
C CYS A 83 -2.98 -22.28 -6.67
N HIS A 84 -3.37 -21.07 -7.05
CA HIS A 84 -2.55 -20.18 -7.87
C HIS A 84 -1.74 -19.16 -7.02
N ASN A 85 -1.81 -19.28 -5.70
CA ASN A 85 -1.12 -18.39 -4.78
C ASN A 85 0.38 -18.69 -4.73
N TYR A 86 1.15 -17.67 -4.38
CA TYR A 86 2.59 -17.78 -4.26
C TYR A 86 3.01 -18.64 -3.03
N ILE A 87 4.08 -19.42 -3.19
CA ILE A 87 4.68 -20.20 -2.10
C ILE A 87 5.31 -19.26 -1.07
N VAL A 88 4.89 -19.38 0.19
CA VAL A 88 5.49 -18.67 1.31
C VAL A 88 6.59 -19.52 1.94
N HIS A 89 6.29 -20.78 2.25
CA HIS A 89 7.21 -21.69 2.93
C HIS A 89 6.80 -23.15 2.67
N LYS A 90 7.77 -24.08 2.60
CA LYS A 90 7.54 -25.52 2.38
C LYS A 90 6.63 -25.84 1.17
N GLY A 91 6.70 -25.06 0.10
CA GLY A 91 5.87 -25.28 -1.09
C GLY A 91 4.41 -24.89 -0.96
N LEU A 92 4.00 -24.21 0.12
CA LEU A 92 2.60 -23.85 0.39
C LEU A 92 2.41 -22.33 0.53
N CYS A 93 1.23 -21.84 0.15
CA CYS A 93 0.84 -20.45 0.37
C CYS A 93 0.33 -20.21 1.81
N CYS A 94 0.16 -18.96 2.22
CA CYS A 94 -0.29 -18.60 3.56
C CYS A 94 -1.63 -19.23 3.99
N ARG A 95 -2.53 -19.49 3.04
CA ARG A 95 -3.83 -20.15 3.26
C ARG A 95 -3.69 -21.64 3.49
N HIS A 96 -2.78 -22.30 2.78
CA HIS A 96 -2.56 -23.75 2.84
C HIS A 96 -1.41 -24.15 3.78
N GLY A 97 -1.15 -23.37 4.84
CA GLY A 97 -0.12 -23.73 5.84
C GLY A 97 1.29 -23.22 5.55
N GLY A 98 1.46 -22.35 4.55
CA GLY A 98 2.72 -21.65 4.30
C GLY A 98 3.03 -20.61 5.38
N GLY A 99 4.13 -20.81 6.11
CA GLY A 99 4.62 -19.91 7.16
C GLY A 99 4.34 -20.41 8.57
N LYS A 100 4.87 -19.72 9.57
CA LYS A 100 4.66 -20.07 10.99
C LYS A 100 3.29 -19.58 11.45
N LYS A 101 2.53 -20.44 12.13
CA LYS A 101 1.25 -20.08 12.78
C LYS A 101 1.50 -19.50 14.17
N CYS A 102 0.49 -18.80 14.69
CA CYS A 102 0.51 -18.27 16.03
C CYS A 102 0.65 -19.40 17.05
N SER A 103 1.54 -19.26 18.02
CA SER A 103 1.76 -20.23 19.09
C SER A 103 0.65 -20.23 20.18
N GLN A 104 -0.42 -19.48 19.96
CA GLN A 104 -1.54 -19.42 20.89
C GLN A 104 -2.51 -20.54 20.55
N GLU A 105 -2.93 -21.31 21.56
CA GLU A 105 -3.89 -22.40 21.41
C GLU A 105 -5.16 -21.93 20.67
N GLY A 106 -5.58 -22.69 19.65
CA GLY A 106 -6.74 -22.37 18.81
C GLY A 106 -6.54 -21.24 17.80
N CYS A 107 -5.36 -20.63 17.68
CA CYS A 107 -5.14 -19.50 16.76
C CYS A 107 -4.60 -19.92 15.39
N ASN A 108 -5.44 -19.86 14.36
CA ASN A 108 -5.05 -20.14 12.97
C ASN A 108 -4.38 -18.97 12.22
N THR A 109 -4.16 -17.85 12.92
CA THR A 109 -3.53 -16.65 12.33
C THR A 109 -2.03 -16.85 12.15
N SER A 110 -1.44 -16.24 11.12
CA SER A 110 0.01 -16.30 10.91
C SER A 110 0.76 -15.52 11.99
N ALA A 111 1.86 -16.09 12.47
CA ALA A 111 2.77 -15.40 13.38
C ALA A 111 3.48 -14.24 12.67
N LYS A 112 3.71 -13.16 13.41
CA LYS A 112 4.40 -11.96 12.95
C LYS A 112 5.72 -11.75 13.69
N HIS A 113 5.68 -11.82 15.02
CA HIS A 113 6.86 -11.62 15.87
C HIS A 113 6.79 -12.58 17.06
N ARG A 114 7.94 -13.12 17.50
CA ARG A 114 8.03 -14.07 18.63
C ARG A 114 7.03 -15.24 18.56
N GLY A 115 6.75 -15.74 17.36
CA GLY A 115 5.80 -16.85 17.17
C GLY A 115 4.32 -16.49 17.39
N LEU A 116 3.98 -15.23 17.64
CA LEU A 116 2.63 -14.78 17.94
C LEU A 116 2.07 -13.92 16.82
N CYS A 117 0.74 -13.89 16.67
CA CYS A 117 0.04 -13.02 15.72
C CYS A 117 -0.14 -11.61 16.31
N TRP A 118 -0.57 -10.64 15.50
CA TRP A 118 -0.76 -9.26 15.95
C TRP A 118 -1.67 -9.13 17.19
N LYS A 119 -2.75 -9.94 17.24
CA LYS A 119 -3.71 -9.96 18.35
C LYS A 119 -3.11 -10.57 19.62
N HIS A 120 -2.30 -11.61 19.48
CA HIS A 120 -1.69 -12.34 20.61
C HIS A 120 -0.27 -11.84 20.97
N GLY A 121 0.06 -10.56 20.72
CA GLY A 121 1.35 -9.99 21.15
C GLY A 121 2.50 -10.11 20.15
N GLY A 122 2.23 -10.53 18.91
CA GLY A 122 3.16 -10.53 17.78
C GLY A 122 3.51 -9.15 17.23
N SER A 123 3.79 -8.19 18.11
CA SER A 123 4.14 -6.81 17.82
C SER A 123 5.28 -6.36 18.74
N VAL A 124 6.11 -5.43 18.28
CA VAL A 124 7.08 -4.75 19.15
C VAL A 124 6.52 -3.40 19.59
N VAL A 125 6.91 -2.91 20.76
CA VAL A 125 6.55 -1.56 21.21
C VAL A 125 7.33 -0.51 20.43
N CYS A 126 6.81 0.71 20.41
CA CYS A 126 7.47 1.84 19.78
C CYS A 126 8.78 2.19 20.52
N LYS A 127 9.86 2.37 19.77
CA LYS A 127 11.20 2.71 20.28
C LYS A 127 11.28 4.11 20.90
N LYS A 128 10.34 5.01 20.57
CA LYS A 128 10.30 6.36 21.18
C LYS A 128 10.03 6.24 22.69
N ASN A 129 10.85 6.92 23.49
CA ASN A 129 10.72 6.95 24.95
C ASN A 129 9.29 7.32 25.38
N GLY A 130 8.74 6.56 26.33
CA GLY A 130 7.39 6.77 26.87
C GLY A 130 6.25 6.48 25.89
N CYS A 131 6.44 5.61 24.89
CA CYS A 131 5.39 5.28 23.94
C CYS A 131 5.00 3.79 23.96
N ASP A 132 3.83 3.49 24.52
CA ASP A 132 3.31 2.12 24.64
C ASP A 132 2.59 1.62 23.37
N LYS A 133 2.48 2.49 22.35
CA LYS A 133 1.88 2.12 21.07
C LYS A 133 2.72 1.04 20.36
N LYS A 134 2.02 0.10 19.72
CA LYS A 134 2.65 -0.93 18.89
C LYS A 134 3.36 -0.31 17.68
N ALA A 135 4.58 -0.75 17.44
CA ALA A 135 5.33 -0.38 16.25
C ALA A 135 4.72 -1.03 15.01
N LYS A 136 4.68 -0.25 13.92
CA LYS A 136 4.20 -0.72 12.61
C LYS A 136 5.37 -1.12 11.72
N ALA A 137 6.39 -0.27 11.65
CA ALA A 137 7.63 -0.52 10.91
C ALA A 137 8.79 0.23 11.56
N ARG A 138 10.03 -0.23 11.31
CA ARG A 138 11.27 0.40 11.81
C ARG A 138 11.30 0.57 13.34
N GLY A 139 10.55 -0.24 14.09
CA GLY A 139 10.41 -0.11 15.54
C GLY A 139 9.62 1.13 15.98
N LEU A 140 8.91 1.83 15.11
CA LEU A 140 8.15 3.04 15.42
C LEU A 140 6.65 2.83 15.18
N CYS A 141 5.80 3.45 15.99
CA CYS A 141 4.35 3.46 15.76
C CYS A 141 3.96 4.46 14.67
N TRP A 142 2.70 4.45 14.23
CA TRP A 142 2.20 5.37 13.20
C TRP A 142 2.52 6.85 13.50
N ALA A 143 2.24 7.30 14.73
CA ALA A 143 2.48 8.69 15.17
C ALA A 143 3.98 9.08 15.21
N HIS A 144 4.89 8.11 15.28
CA HIS A 144 6.32 8.34 15.42
C HIS A 144 7.10 7.95 14.17
N GLY A 145 6.44 7.84 13.01
CA GLY A 145 7.11 7.56 11.72
C GLY A 145 7.21 6.08 11.35
N GLY A 146 6.40 5.22 11.95
CA GLY A 146 6.27 3.80 11.60
C GLY A 146 5.64 3.51 10.25
N GLY A 147 5.43 4.52 9.40
CA GLY A 147 4.95 4.37 8.03
C GLY A 147 5.83 5.11 7.04
N THR A 148 5.43 5.09 5.77
CA THR A 148 6.11 5.84 4.71
C THR A 148 5.88 7.34 4.92
N LYS A 149 6.89 8.19 4.74
CA LYS A 149 6.71 9.64 4.82
C LYS A 149 5.89 10.15 3.62
N CYS A 150 5.14 11.22 3.82
CA CYS A 150 4.47 11.93 2.75
C CYS A 150 5.50 12.44 1.73
N ARG A 151 5.21 12.26 0.43
CA ARG A 151 6.08 12.66 -0.68
C ARG A 151 6.16 14.17 -0.89
N ASN A 152 5.16 14.92 -0.43
CA ASN A 152 5.20 16.38 -0.41
C ASN A 152 6.45 16.88 0.34
N ALA A 153 7.16 17.83 -0.26
CA ALA A 153 8.33 18.46 0.36
C ALA A 153 7.97 18.98 1.76
N GLN A 154 8.91 18.85 2.70
CA GLN A 154 8.79 19.35 4.08
C GLN A 154 7.61 18.76 4.90
N CYS A 155 6.91 17.73 4.41
CA CYS A 155 5.86 17.07 5.18
C CYS A 155 6.41 15.95 6.06
N ILE A 156 6.29 16.08 7.38
CA ILE A 156 6.70 15.04 8.34
C ILE A 156 5.63 13.96 8.55
N LYS A 157 4.41 14.18 8.04
CA LYS A 157 3.28 13.28 8.26
C LYS A 157 3.48 11.96 7.49
N VAL A 158 2.92 10.90 8.05
CA VAL A 158 2.91 9.58 7.42
C VAL A 158 1.90 9.56 6.26
N ALA A 159 2.33 8.98 5.14
CA ALA A 159 1.50 8.73 3.98
C ALA A 159 0.45 7.65 4.29
N VAL A 160 -0.78 7.91 3.85
CA VAL A 160 -1.93 7.02 4.00
C VAL A 160 -2.07 6.17 2.75
N SER A 161 -2.15 6.82 1.59
CA SER A 161 -2.17 6.18 0.27
C SER A 161 -1.46 7.06 -0.76
N ASN A 162 -1.11 6.50 -1.92
CA ASN A 162 -0.46 7.21 -3.05
C ASN A 162 0.82 7.97 -2.68
N GLY A 163 1.48 7.61 -1.57
CA GLY A 163 2.66 8.31 -1.07
C GLY A 163 2.35 9.66 -0.39
N PHE A 164 1.08 10.02 -0.17
CA PHE A 164 0.69 11.28 0.45
C PHE A 164 -0.08 11.07 1.75
N CYS A 165 -0.02 12.06 2.64
CA CYS A 165 -0.85 12.12 3.84
C CYS A 165 -2.26 12.64 3.49
N TRP A 166 -3.23 12.55 4.41
CA TRP A 166 -4.58 13.08 4.21
C TRP A 166 -4.61 14.52 3.67
N ALA A 167 -3.79 15.41 4.21
CA ALA A 167 -3.73 16.81 3.79
C ALA A 167 -3.19 17.02 2.36
N HIS A 168 -2.42 16.08 1.82
CA HIS A 168 -1.77 16.21 0.51
C HIS A 168 -2.27 15.17 -0.52
N GLY A 169 -3.49 14.64 -0.34
CA GLY A 169 -4.10 13.72 -1.33
C GLY A 169 -3.98 12.22 -1.00
N GLY A 170 -3.69 11.86 0.25
CA GLY A 170 -3.62 10.47 0.71
C GLY A 170 -4.97 9.76 0.92
N GLY A 171 -6.08 10.39 0.56
CA GLY A 171 -7.44 9.85 0.70
C GLY A 171 -8.48 10.77 0.07
N LYS A 172 -9.68 10.24 -0.20
CA LYS A 172 -10.77 11.02 -0.79
C LYS A 172 -11.41 11.94 0.27
N ARG A 173 -11.79 13.14 -0.14
CA ARG A 173 -12.58 14.09 0.65
C ARG A 173 -14.06 13.90 0.36
N CYS A 174 -14.89 14.27 1.33
CA CYS A 174 -16.33 14.30 1.14
C CYS A 174 -16.69 15.21 -0.04
N GLY A 175 -17.58 14.72 -0.91
CA GLY A 175 -18.08 15.48 -2.07
C GLY A 175 -19.04 16.61 -1.71
N TYR A 176 -19.48 16.71 -0.45
CA TYR A 176 -20.32 17.82 0.00
C TYR A 176 -19.50 19.11 0.08
N ASN A 177 -20.05 20.20 -0.45
CA ASN A 177 -19.39 21.50 -0.52
C ASN A 177 -18.92 21.97 0.86
N GLY A 178 -17.63 22.31 0.98
CA GLY A 178 -17.02 22.76 2.23
C GLY A 178 -16.68 21.64 3.24
N CYS A 179 -16.97 20.37 2.93
CA CYS A 179 -16.68 19.27 3.86
C CYS A 179 -15.27 18.69 3.68
N ASN A 180 -14.42 18.87 4.69
CA ASN A 180 -13.06 18.33 4.70
C ASN A 180 -12.96 16.93 5.32
N LYS A 181 -14.09 16.33 5.72
CA LYS A 181 -14.11 14.99 6.32
C LYS A 181 -13.67 13.92 5.29
N PRO A 182 -13.05 12.83 5.76
CA PRO A 182 -12.69 11.71 4.89
C PRO A 182 -13.94 11.07 4.30
N ALA A 183 -13.81 10.56 3.09
CA ALA A 183 -14.88 9.83 2.42
C ALA A 183 -14.37 8.54 1.80
N TYR A 184 -15.30 7.61 1.60
CA TYR A 184 -15.01 6.28 1.10
C TYR A 184 -15.94 5.96 -0.07
N GLU A 185 -15.52 5.02 -0.92
CA GLU A 185 -16.34 4.54 -2.03
C GLU A 185 -17.65 3.90 -1.54
N ARG A 186 -17.60 3.17 -0.42
CA ARG A 186 -18.78 2.59 0.24
C ARG A 186 -19.82 3.61 0.72
N THR A 187 -19.43 4.88 0.86
CA THR A 187 -20.31 5.98 1.29
C THR A 187 -20.55 6.97 0.15
N SER A 188 -20.50 6.50 -1.11
CA SER A 188 -20.69 7.33 -2.31
C SER A 188 -19.78 8.56 -2.38
N ASN A 189 -18.57 8.48 -1.81
CA ASN A 189 -17.62 9.59 -1.65
C ASN A 189 -18.14 10.74 -0.76
N PHE A 190 -19.06 10.46 0.16
CA PHE A 190 -19.45 11.35 1.25
C PHE A 190 -18.83 10.89 2.58
N CYS A 191 -18.72 11.79 3.55
CA CYS A 191 -18.41 11.40 4.91
C CYS A 191 -19.62 10.68 5.54
N GLU A 192 -19.42 10.03 6.68
CA GLU A 192 -20.50 9.24 7.32
C GLU A 192 -21.74 10.10 7.58
N ASP A 193 -21.57 11.30 8.14
CA ASP A 193 -22.69 12.23 8.42
C ASP A 193 -23.47 12.64 7.15
N HIS A 194 -22.77 13.03 6.07
CA HIS A 194 -23.44 13.44 4.82
C HIS A 194 -23.99 12.25 4.04
N TYR A 195 -23.40 11.07 4.19
CA TYR A 195 -23.95 9.85 3.63
C TYR A 195 -25.26 9.47 4.31
N GLU A 196 -25.38 9.63 5.64
CA GLU A 196 -26.64 9.44 6.35
C GLU A 196 -27.71 10.44 5.89
N GLN A 197 -27.36 11.72 5.74
CA GLN A 197 -28.30 12.74 5.23
C GLN A 197 -28.86 12.40 3.85
N LEU A 198 -28.03 11.87 2.93
CA LEU A 198 -28.50 11.40 1.61
C LEU A 198 -29.49 10.25 1.74
N ARG A 199 -29.22 9.27 2.62
CA ARG A 199 -30.12 8.14 2.84
C ARG A 199 -31.47 8.54 3.44
N HIS A 200 -31.52 9.64 4.19
CA HIS A 200 -32.76 10.17 4.76
C HIS A 200 -33.53 11.04 3.76
N ALA A 201 -32.87 11.69 2.80
CA ALA A 201 -33.53 12.44 1.74
C ALA A 201 -34.34 11.53 0.80
N ASP A 202 -33.85 10.31 0.54
CA ASP A 202 -34.53 9.32 -0.30
C ASP A 202 -35.82 8.73 0.32
N TYR A 203 -36.16 9.08 1.58
CA TYR A 203 -37.33 8.54 2.30
C TYR A 203 -38.57 9.46 2.30
N PHE A 204 -38.48 10.69 1.78
CA PHE A 204 -39.57 11.68 1.81
C PHE A 204 -40.29 11.90 0.47
N GLU A 205 -39.97 11.11 -0.56
CA GLU A 205 -40.67 11.12 -1.86
C GLU A 205 -41.60 9.89 -2.03
N VAL A 206 -42.48 9.63 -1.05
CA VAL A 206 -43.60 8.67 -1.21
C VAL A 206 -44.92 9.29 -0.77
#